data_AF-A0A933FHC8-F1
#
_entry.id   AF-A0A933FHC8-F1
#
_cell.length_a   1.000
_cell.length_b   1.000
_cell.length_c   1.000
_cell.angle_alpha   90.00
_cell.angle_beta   90.00
_cell.angle_gamma   90.00
#
_symmetry.space_group_name_H-M   'P 1'
#
loop_
_entity.id
_entity.type
_entity.pdbx_description
1 polymer ?
#
loop_
_entity_poly.entity_id
_entity_poly.type
_entity_poly.pdbx_seq_one_letter_code
_entity_poly.pdbx_strand_id
1 'polypeptide(L)'
;MARDKVVFLDRDGTLIWDRPGFYLRRPEQIRLYRSTPEALRLLRRAGYRLVVVSNQSGIGRGFLDHAMLKRIHARLRRELRARRARLDAIYFCPHRPDDACRCRKPLPTLARRAVRELRLTLKGAAMIGDKKADVDLAAALGIPSVLVRTGHARRQKRSFGRGVRPTHEARDILAAARWVVRSLGAACALAALGAGAASAEPAGTPRLRLSSPTLADPSQLLGQALPDSPAYARVPWQPPEFLEYEVKWGILAVGTSNLQTKRVVDFNGTPAFHIVSEAKSSPFCDRFYPVRDINESWIDAVTLQSLGYSKKLREGAFFRDEWVLYDYPDKRFLAKTTNKDGQFSYANGAIPGGVQDILSSLFFVRSKELTVGSEIIVDVNTKQNWPLVIKVVRKKTLEVPAGRFRTVEVEPFLRDEGIFIQKGKRLQIWLTDDDRKLPVRMSVEVIFGNVTASLQKIGRSPARR
;
A
#
# COMPACT_ATOMS: atom_id res chain seq x y z
N MET A 1 23.06 -14.39 -5.15
CA MET A 1 23.21 -13.46 -4.00
C MET A 1 22.20 -12.33 -4.13
N ALA A 2 21.61 -11.88 -3.02
CA ALA A 2 20.73 -10.71 -3.02
C ALA A 2 21.52 -9.41 -3.28
N ARG A 3 20.84 -8.37 -3.79
CA ARG A 3 21.40 -7.03 -4.00
C ARG A 3 20.65 -6.02 -3.13
N ASP A 4 21.38 -5.14 -2.45
CA ASP A 4 20.79 -4.19 -1.51
C ASP A 4 19.94 -3.11 -2.21
N LYS A 5 18.78 -2.78 -1.63
CA LYS A 5 17.92 -1.68 -2.09
C LYS A 5 18.55 -0.33 -1.74
N VAL A 6 18.35 0.68 -2.58
CA VAL A 6 18.98 2.02 -2.41
C VAL A 6 17.96 3.16 -2.37
N VAL A 7 18.17 4.12 -1.46
CA VAL A 7 17.65 5.48 -1.63
C VAL A 7 18.80 6.38 -2.06
N PHE A 8 18.64 7.00 -3.22
CA PHE A 8 19.48 8.09 -3.68
C PHE A 8 19.03 9.41 -3.06
N LEU A 9 19.99 10.25 -2.73
CA LEU A 9 19.79 11.49 -1.97
C LEU A 9 20.58 12.63 -2.63
N ASP A 10 20.00 13.81 -2.82
CA ASP A 10 20.86 15.00 -2.97
C ASP A 10 21.45 15.41 -1.61
N ARG A 11 22.52 16.20 -1.64
CA ARG A 11 23.15 16.78 -0.44
C ARG A 11 22.52 18.11 -0.07
N ASP A 12 22.62 19.08 -0.98
CA ASP A 12 22.33 20.49 -0.74
C ASP A 12 20.84 20.75 -0.91
N GLY A 13 20.18 21.26 0.13
CA GLY A 13 18.73 21.49 0.14
C GLY A 13 17.92 20.27 0.55
N THR A 14 18.57 19.11 0.71
CA THR A 14 17.94 17.83 1.07
C THR A 14 18.48 17.26 2.40
N LEU A 15 19.80 17.09 2.52
CA LEU A 15 20.45 16.61 3.76
C LEU A 15 20.94 17.75 4.64
N ILE A 16 21.55 18.75 4.01
CA ILE A 16 22.04 19.98 4.64
C ILE A 16 21.32 21.21 4.06
N TRP A 17 21.32 22.28 4.84
CA TRP A 17 20.72 23.56 4.49
C TRP A 17 21.45 24.20 3.31
N ASP A 18 20.66 24.69 2.35
CA ASP A 18 21.10 25.32 1.10
C ASP A 18 20.36 26.65 0.92
N ARG A 19 21.02 27.64 0.33
CA ARG A 19 20.52 28.99 0.10
C ARG A 19 20.83 29.37 -1.35
N PRO A 20 19.82 29.66 -2.19
CA PRO A 20 20.05 30.12 -3.55
C PRO A 20 21.04 31.29 -3.61
N GLY A 21 22.06 31.17 -4.46
CA GLY A 21 23.17 32.12 -4.61
C GLY A 21 24.37 31.86 -3.69
N PHE A 22 24.25 31.03 -2.66
CA PHE A 22 25.35 30.65 -1.78
C PHE A 22 26.04 29.36 -2.26
N TYR A 23 27.34 29.24 -2.01
CA TYR A 23 28.11 28.02 -2.28
C TYR A 23 28.77 27.53 -0.99
N LEU A 24 28.63 26.25 -0.70
CA LEU A 24 29.30 25.58 0.41
C LEU A 24 30.80 25.44 0.08
N ARG A 25 31.63 26.32 0.66
CA ARG A 25 33.08 26.42 0.38
C ARG A 25 33.97 25.94 1.53
N ARG A 26 33.45 25.84 2.77
CA ARG A 26 34.22 25.44 3.96
C ARG A 26 33.48 24.39 4.81
N PRO A 27 34.16 23.47 5.52
CA PRO A 27 33.49 22.39 6.27
C PRO A 27 32.58 22.88 7.40
N GLU A 28 32.89 24.04 7.99
CA GLU A 28 32.19 24.63 9.15
C GLU A 28 30.77 25.05 8.77
N GLN A 29 30.53 25.29 7.47
CA GLN A 29 29.23 25.65 6.90
C GLN A 29 28.26 24.44 6.80
N ILE A 30 28.69 23.21 7.13
CA ILE A 30 27.82 22.02 7.19
C ILE A 30 26.76 22.20 8.29
N ARG A 31 25.53 22.50 7.86
CA ARG A 31 24.34 22.58 8.72
C ARG A 31 23.30 21.54 8.28
N LEU A 32 23.20 20.42 9.00
CA LEU A 32 22.14 19.43 8.79
C LEU A 32 20.75 20.03 9.03
N TYR A 33 19.74 19.60 8.27
CA TYR A 33 18.35 19.79 8.70
C TYR A 33 18.07 18.92 9.94
N ARG A 34 17.26 19.41 10.88
CA ARG A 34 16.91 18.71 12.15
C ARG A 34 16.34 17.31 11.91
N SER A 35 15.61 17.13 10.81
CA SER A 35 14.99 15.87 10.36
C SER A 35 15.97 14.86 9.74
N THR A 36 17.13 15.30 9.23
CA THR A 36 18.05 14.43 8.46
C THR A 36 18.52 13.19 9.23
N PRO A 37 18.98 13.27 10.50
CA PRO A 37 19.46 12.10 11.23
C PRO A 37 18.34 11.10 11.57
N GLU A 38 17.08 11.52 11.67
CA GLU A 38 15.94 10.61 11.83
C GLU A 38 15.60 9.92 10.50
N ALA A 39 15.49 10.69 9.42
CA ALA A 39 15.18 10.17 8.09
C ALA A 39 16.17 9.07 7.64
N LEU A 40 17.47 9.30 7.82
CA LEU A 40 18.50 8.32 7.46
C LEU A 40 18.48 7.07 8.37
N ARG A 41 18.11 7.21 9.65
CA ARG A 41 17.93 6.05 10.54
C ARG A 41 16.69 5.25 10.16
N LEU A 42 15.59 5.91 9.81
CA LEU A 42 14.34 5.27 9.36
C LEU A 42 14.56 4.47 8.07
N LEU A 43 15.15 5.08 7.04
CA LEU A 43 15.43 4.39 5.78
C LEU A 43 16.39 3.20 5.97
N ARG A 44 17.45 3.35 6.78
CA ARG A 44 18.38 2.24 7.04
C ARG A 44 17.75 1.10 7.83
N ARG A 45 16.82 1.39 8.76
CA ARG A 45 16.03 0.37 9.46
C ARG A 45 15.11 -0.41 8.50
N ALA A 46 14.57 0.26 7.48
CA ALA A 46 13.82 -0.37 6.38
C ALA A 46 14.71 -1.07 5.31
N GLY A 47 15.97 -1.37 5.64
CA GLY A 47 16.89 -2.14 4.80
C GLY A 47 17.54 -1.38 3.64
N TYR A 48 17.49 -0.04 3.62
CA TYR A 48 18.09 0.75 2.54
C TYR A 48 19.57 1.09 2.75
N ARG A 49 20.33 0.98 1.65
CA ARG A 49 21.58 1.71 1.42
C ARG A 49 21.26 3.15 1.06
N LEU A 50 22.09 4.07 1.56
CA LEU A 50 21.87 5.51 1.49
C LEU A 50 23.05 6.13 0.75
N VAL A 51 22.81 6.52 -0.50
CA VAL A 51 23.83 6.97 -1.45
C VAL A 51 23.53 8.40 -1.87
N VAL A 52 24.47 9.31 -1.62
CA VAL A 52 24.34 10.69 -2.12
C VAL A 52 24.76 10.75 -3.59
N VAL A 53 23.99 11.48 -4.40
CA VAL A 53 24.33 11.83 -5.79
C VAL A 53 24.09 13.34 -5.96
N SER A 54 25.16 14.13 -6.11
CA SER A 54 25.07 15.60 -6.02
C SER A 54 25.87 16.36 -7.10
N ASN A 55 25.35 17.51 -7.52
CA ASN A 55 26.01 18.41 -8.47
C ASN A 55 26.85 19.44 -7.69
N GLN A 56 28.17 19.31 -7.73
CA GLN A 56 29.13 20.10 -6.94
C GLN A 56 29.91 21.09 -7.83
N SER A 57 29.18 21.86 -8.64
CA SER A 57 29.73 22.85 -9.59
C SER A 57 30.50 24.01 -8.96
N GLY A 58 30.72 24.02 -7.64
CA GLY A 58 31.67 24.93 -7.03
C GLY A 58 33.11 24.65 -7.47
N ILE A 59 33.45 23.39 -7.78
CA ILE A 59 34.80 23.02 -8.25
C ILE A 59 35.06 23.56 -9.65
N GLY A 60 34.20 23.27 -10.64
CA GLY A 60 34.29 23.86 -11.99
C GLY A 60 34.07 25.38 -12.06
N ARG A 61 33.75 26.04 -10.93
CA ARG A 61 33.67 27.50 -10.79
C ARG A 61 34.82 28.09 -9.96
N GLY A 62 35.83 27.30 -9.58
CA GLY A 62 37.00 27.76 -8.81
C GLY A 62 36.70 28.18 -7.35
N PHE A 63 35.52 27.83 -6.82
CA PHE A 63 35.08 28.26 -5.49
C PHE A 63 35.61 27.40 -4.33
N LEU A 64 36.05 26.18 -4.65
CA LEU A 64 36.74 25.23 -3.78
C LEU A 64 37.39 24.16 -4.66
N ASP A 65 38.35 23.40 -4.14
CA ASP A 65 38.99 22.30 -4.84
C ASP A 65 38.46 20.91 -4.38
N HIS A 66 39.03 19.85 -4.95
CA HIS A 66 38.71 18.48 -4.57
C HIS A 66 39.15 18.13 -3.13
N ALA A 67 40.25 18.68 -2.63
CA ALA A 67 40.70 18.42 -1.25
C ALA A 67 39.76 19.09 -0.22
N MET A 68 39.30 20.32 -0.48
CA MET A 68 38.31 21.00 0.34
C MET A 68 36.97 20.27 0.30
N LEU A 69 36.50 19.79 -0.87
CA LEU A 69 35.27 18.99 -0.93
C LEU A 69 35.41 17.68 -0.14
N LYS A 70 36.59 17.03 -0.14
CA LYS A 70 36.90 15.87 0.72
C LYS A 70 36.81 16.22 2.21
N ARG A 71 37.33 17.39 2.64
CA ARG A 71 37.20 17.90 4.03
C ARG A 71 35.73 18.16 4.41
N ILE A 72 34.96 18.78 3.52
CA ILE A 72 33.51 19.03 3.67
C ILE A 72 32.73 17.71 3.83
N HIS A 73 33.00 16.72 2.95
CA HIS A 73 32.37 15.39 3.04
C HIS A 73 32.77 14.63 4.31
N ALA A 74 34.01 14.80 4.80
CA ALA A 74 34.43 14.24 6.08
C ALA A 74 33.67 14.86 7.26
N ARG A 75 33.50 16.20 7.31
CA ARG A 75 32.69 16.88 8.33
C ARG A 75 31.22 16.43 8.27
N LEU A 76 30.61 16.34 7.08
CA LEU A 76 29.26 15.77 6.92
C LEU A 76 29.16 14.34 7.49
N ARG A 77 30.14 13.47 7.19
CA ARG A 77 30.17 12.10 7.75
C ARG A 77 30.38 12.10 9.27
N ARG A 78 31.12 13.06 9.86
CA ARG A 78 31.23 13.21 11.34
C ARG A 78 29.90 13.65 11.97
N GLU A 79 29.26 14.70 11.43
CA GLU A 79 27.98 15.21 11.95
C GLU A 79 26.86 14.16 11.92
N LEU A 80 26.83 13.31 10.91
CA LEU A 80 25.89 12.20 10.83
C LEU A 80 26.20 11.10 11.85
N ARG A 81 27.48 10.67 11.99
CA ARG A 81 27.89 9.65 12.97
C ARG A 81 27.55 10.06 14.41
N ALA A 82 27.83 11.32 14.78
CA ALA A 82 27.50 11.87 16.10
C ALA A 82 26.01 11.79 16.44
N ARG A 83 25.13 11.78 15.42
CA ARG A 83 23.67 11.67 15.56
C ARG A 83 23.14 10.28 15.17
N ARG A 84 24.00 9.25 15.29
CA ARG A 84 23.76 7.82 15.02
C ARG A 84 23.20 7.54 13.60
N ALA A 85 23.54 8.38 12.62
CA ALA A 85 23.20 8.24 11.21
C ALA A 85 24.44 7.96 10.35
N ARG A 86 24.28 7.28 9.21
CA ARG A 86 25.39 7.02 8.27
C ARG A 86 24.92 6.93 6.82
N LEU A 87 25.73 7.45 5.91
CA LEU A 87 25.65 7.25 4.46
C LEU A 87 26.62 6.13 4.07
N ASP A 88 26.27 5.28 3.12
CA ASP A 88 27.22 4.29 2.59
C ASP A 88 28.22 5.02 1.67
N ALA A 89 27.73 5.67 0.61
CA ALA A 89 28.56 6.37 -0.38
C ALA A 89 28.10 7.80 -0.71
N ILE A 90 28.99 8.56 -1.33
CA ILE A 90 28.75 9.92 -1.84
C ILE A 90 29.40 10.02 -3.22
N TYR A 91 28.58 10.21 -4.26
CA TYR A 91 28.99 10.47 -5.63
C TYR A 91 28.68 11.91 -6.00
N PHE A 92 29.57 12.55 -6.76
CA PHE A 92 29.38 13.94 -7.16
C PHE A 92 29.91 14.23 -8.57
N CYS A 93 29.37 15.28 -9.17
CA CYS A 93 29.86 15.88 -10.41
C CYS A 93 30.51 17.24 -10.10
N PRO A 94 31.81 17.45 -10.37
CA PRO A 94 32.49 18.73 -10.08
C PRO A 94 32.16 19.84 -11.10
N HIS A 95 31.63 19.46 -12.27
CA HIS A 95 31.47 20.29 -13.45
C HIS A 95 30.34 21.34 -13.34
N ARG A 96 30.46 22.42 -14.12
CA ARG A 96 29.48 23.50 -14.32
C ARG A 96 28.20 22.97 -15.00
N PRO A 97 27.13 23.78 -15.16
CA PRO A 97 26.00 23.42 -16.03
C PRO A 97 26.38 23.33 -17.50
N ASP A 98 27.35 24.15 -17.89
CA ASP A 98 27.72 24.47 -19.26
C ASP A 98 28.79 23.49 -19.82
N ASP A 99 29.44 22.74 -18.93
CA ASP A 99 30.44 21.73 -19.28
C ASP A 99 29.77 20.49 -19.89
N ALA A 100 30.27 20.00 -21.03
CA ALA A 100 29.77 18.83 -21.77
C ALA A 100 30.03 17.46 -21.09
N CYS A 101 29.85 17.38 -19.77
CA CYS A 101 30.18 16.23 -18.95
C CYS A 101 29.06 15.18 -18.87
N ARG A 102 29.42 13.90 -18.85
CA ARG A 102 28.46 12.78 -18.83
C ARG A 102 27.93 12.42 -17.43
N CYS A 103 28.26 13.17 -16.38
CA CYS A 103 28.01 12.79 -14.98
C CYS A 103 27.14 13.76 -14.16
N ARG A 104 26.77 14.92 -14.71
CA ARG A 104 25.91 15.90 -14.02
C ARG A 104 24.44 15.45 -14.00
N LYS A 105 23.76 15.52 -12.85
CA LYS A 105 22.30 15.32 -12.79
C LYS A 105 21.60 16.34 -13.71
N PRO A 106 20.66 15.92 -14.59
CA PRO A 106 19.86 14.69 -14.47
C PRO A 106 20.45 13.40 -15.06
N LEU A 107 21.68 13.39 -15.61
CA LEU A 107 22.24 12.19 -16.21
C LEU A 107 22.41 11.05 -15.18
N PRO A 108 21.96 9.81 -15.48
CA PRO A 108 21.92 8.71 -14.52
C PRO A 108 23.29 8.08 -14.23
N THR A 109 24.36 8.53 -14.86
CA THR A 109 25.70 7.92 -14.84
C THR A 109 26.26 7.71 -13.44
N LEU A 110 26.15 8.68 -12.53
CA LEU A 110 26.65 8.54 -11.15
C LEU A 110 25.84 7.55 -10.32
N ALA A 111 24.52 7.51 -10.49
CA ALA A 111 23.66 6.55 -9.83
C ALA A 111 23.89 5.13 -10.38
N ARG A 112 24.00 4.97 -11.71
CA ARG A 112 24.35 3.69 -12.36
C ARG A 112 25.76 3.21 -11.96
N ARG A 113 26.72 4.12 -11.77
CA ARG A 113 28.05 3.80 -11.18
C ARG A 113 27.91 3.22 -9.77
N ALA A 114 27.16 3.90 -8.90
CA ALA A 114 26.91 3.43 -7.53
C ALA A 114 26.22 2.05 -7.49
N VAL A 115 25.26 1.80 -8.39
CA VAL A 115 24.58 0.49 -8.49
C VAL A 115 25.56 -0.64 -8.79
N ARG A 116 26.54 -0.42 -9.66
CA ARG A 116 27.57 -1.42 -9.98
C ARG A 116 28.56 -1.61 -8.82
N GLU A 117 29.20 -0.53 -8.38
CA GLU A 117 30.27 -0.57 -7.37
C GLU A 117 29.80 -1.11 -6.02
N LEU A 118 28.57 -0.79 -5.61
CA LEU A 118 27.99 -1.19 -4.32
C LEU A 118 27.03 -2.39 -4.44
N ARG A 119 26.99 -3.05 -5.61
CA ARG A 119 26.15 -4.23 -5.92
C ARG A 119 24.67 -4.05 -5.54
N LEU A 120 24.10 -2.87 -5.83
CA LEU A 120 22.75 -2.47 -5.43
C LEU A 120 21.69 -2.95 -6.44
N THR A 121 20.42 -2.76 -6.10
CA THR A 121 19.29 -2.89 -7.02
C THR A 121 18.47 -1.60 -7.10
N LEU A 122 18.00 -1.27 -8.30
CA LEU A 122 17.00 -0.23 -8.53
C LEU A 122 15.57 -0.71 -8.18
N LYS A 123 15.37 -2.02 -7.98
CA LYS A 123 14.07 -2.59 -7.60
C LYS A 123 13.66 -2.11 -6.21
N GLY A 124 12.61 -1.30 -6.15
CA GLY A 124 12.18 -0.64 -4.91
C GLY A 124 13.11 0.48 -4.46
N ALA A 125 13.96 1.03 -5.34
CA ALA A 125 14.75 2.22 -5.04
C ALA A 125 13.90 3.50 -5.14
N ALA A 126 14.42 4.60 -4.59
CA ALA A 126 13.84 5.94 -4.73
C ALA A 126 14.92 7.02 -4.80
N MET A 127 14.58 8.19 -5.33
CA MET A 127 15.37 9.42 -5.23
C MET A 127 14.69 10.42 -4.29
N ILE A 128 15.45 11.11 -3.45
CA ILE A 128 14.96 12.25 -2.65
C ILE A 128 15.85 13.46 -2.94
N GLY A 129 15.24 14.59 -3.33
CA GLY A 129 15.95 15.80 -3.76
C GLY A 129 15.07 17.05 -3.68
N ASP A 130 15.65 18.24 -3.83
CA ASP A 130 14.94 19.53 -3.75
C ASP A 130 14.89 20.27 -5.09
N LYS A 131 15.42 19.67 -6.17
CA LYS A 131 15.58 20.30 -7.49
C LYS A 131 14.97 19.41 -8.58
N LYS A 132 14.40 20.00 -9.64
CA LYS A 132 13.88 19.26 -10.81
C LYS A 132 14.90 18.27 -11.41
N ALA A 133 16.19 18.57 -11.37
CA ALA A 133 17.25 17.65 -11.81
C ALA A 133 17.31 16.32 -11.03
N ASP A 134 16.72 16.24 -9.83
CA ASP A 134 16.58 15.00 -9.04
C ASP A 134 15.37 14.17 -9.50
N VAL A 135 14.27 14.85 -9.87
CA VAL A 135 13.07 14.24 -10.46
C VAL A 135 13.41 13.64 -11.82
N ASP A 136 14.12 14.40 -12.65
CA ASP A 136 14.54 13.97 -13.98
C ASP A 136 15.62 12.87 -13.92
N LEU A 137 16.50 12.88 -12.90
CA LEU A 137 17.41 11.76 -12.62
C LEU A 137 16.64 10.47 -12.28
N ALA A 138 15.60 10.58 -11.45
CA ALA A 138 14.79 9.42 -11.06
C ALA A 138 14.05 8.83 -12.26
N ALA A 139 13.49 9.68 -13.12
CA ALA A 139 12.90 9.28 -14.40
C ALA A 139 13.91 8.56 -15.31
N ALA A 140 15.13 9.09 -15.45
CA ALA A 140 16.22 8.46 -16.23
C ALA A 140 16.78 7.15 -15.62
N LEU A 141 16.32 6.78 -14.43
CA LEU A 141 16.59 5.51 -13.75
C LEU A 141 15.37 4.57 -13.68
N GLY A 142 14.17 5.04 -14.07
CA GLY A 142 12.92 4.30 -13.88
C GLY A 142 12.51 4.12 -12.41
N ILE A 143 12.87 5.06 -11.53
CA ILE A 143 12.57 5.01 -10.09
C ILE A 143 11.75 6.23 -9.65
N PRO A 144 10.93 6.13 -8.60
CA PRO A 144 10.16 7.26 -8.09
C PRO A 144 11.04 8.33 -7.41
N SER A 145 10.60 9.58 -7.50
CA SER A 145 11.23 10.73 -6.84
C SER A 145 10.32 11.38 -5.80
N VAL A 146 10.88 11.68 -4.63
CA VAL A 146 10.24 12.58 -3.64
C VAL A 146 10.92 13.94 -3.68
N LEU A 147 10.18 14.98 -4.07
CA LEU A 147 10.64 16.36 -3.99
C LEU A 147 10.43 16.88 -2.57
N VAL A 148 11.50 17.31 -1.90
CA VAL A 148 11.41 17.92 -0.57
C VAL A 148 11.26 19.44 -0.66
N ARG A 149 10.28 20.02 0.04
CA ARG A 149 10.03 21.48 0.16
C ARG A 149 11.02 22.20 1.08
N THR A 150 12.26 21.70 1.11
CA THR A 150 13.46 22.38 1.62
C THR A 150 14.24 22.98 0.43
N GLY A 151 15.42 23.57 0.67
CA GLY A 151 16.27 24.15 -0.38
C GLY A 151 15.56 24.98 -1.45
N HIS A 152 15.79 24.64 -2.72
CA HIS A 152 15.30 25.33 -3.90
C HIS A 152 13.80 25.12 -4.18
N ALA A 153 13.24 23.95 -3.86
CA ALA A 153 11.83 23.62 -4.14
C ALA A 153 10.85 24.67 -3.58
N ARG A 154 11.20 25.33 -2.47
CA ARG A 154 10.43 26.45 -1.87
C ARG A 154 10.14 27.60 -2.83
N ARG A 155 10.92 27.77 -3.90
CA ARG A 155 10.78 28.84 -4.90
C ARG A 155 10.27 28.33 -6.26
N GLN A 156 10.02 27.03 -6.41
CA GLN A 156 9.71 26.39 -7.70
C GLN A 156 8.22 26.36 -8.09
N LYS A 157 7.40 27.30 -7.57
CA LYS A 157 5.94 27.39 -7.83
C LYS A 157 5.51 27.49 -9.31
N ARG A 158 6.44 27.74 -10.25
CA ARG A 158 6.17 27.84 -11.70
C ARG A 158 7.04 26.95 -12.60
N SER A 159 8.05 26.24 -12.08
CA SER A 159 9.16 25.70 -12.90
C SER A 159 9.06 24.22 -13.31
N PHE A 160 7.94 23.54 -13.08
CA PHE A 160 7.74 22.16 -13.56
C PHE A 160 7.20 22.07 -15.00
N GLY A 161 6.54 23.13 -15.50
CA GLY A 161 6.10 23.25 -16.91
C GLY A 161 5.26 22.06 -17.41
N ARG A 162 5.44 21.69 -18.68
CA ARG A 162 4.94 20.44 -19.27
C ARG A 162 5.92 19.25 -19.07
N GLY A 163 6.73 19.27 -18.01
CA GLY A 163 7.76 18.27 -17.74
C GLY A 163 7.34 17.17 -16.76
N VAL A 164 8.24 16.19 -16.55
CA VAL A 164 8.07 15.14 -15.53
C VAL A 164 7.86 15.76 -14.15
N ARG A 165 6.79 15.33 -13.46
CA ARG A 165 6.44 15.73 -12.09
C ARG A 165 7.00 14.74 -11.08
N PRO A 166 7.29 15.17 -9.83
CA PRO A 166 7.70 14.25 -8.78
C PRO A 166 6.59 13.26 -8.42
N THR A 167 6.94 12.02 -8.10
CA THR A 167 6.02 10.99 -7.61
C THR A 167 5.36 11.37 -6.29
N HIS A 168 6.04 12.16 -5.45
CA HIS A 168 5.49 12.73 -4.23
C HIS A 168 6.18 14.05 -3.85
N GLU A 169 5.46 14.95 -3.18
CA GLU A 169 6.03 16.12 -2.53
C GLU A 169 5.97 15.99 -1.00
N ALA A 170 7.13 16.14 -0.35
CA ALA A 170 7.26 16.06 1.10
C ALA A 170 7.70 17.42 1.68
N ARG A 171 7.26 17.76 2.89
CA ARG A 171 7.66 19.05 3.52
C ARG A 171 9.15 19.10 3.90
N ASP A 172 9.75 17.94 4.16
CA ASP A 172 11.13 17.72 4.59
C ASP A 172 11.56 16.27 4.29
N ILE A 173 12.85 15.95 4.47
CA ILE A 173 13.41 14.61 4.23
C ILE A 173 12.84 13.49 5.14
N LEU A 174 12.33 13.82 6.33
CA LEU A 174 11.73 12.84 7.23
C LEU A 174 10.30 12.48 6.79
N ALA A 175 9.53 13.47 6.32
CA ALA A 175 8.27 13.20 5.63
C ALA A 175 8.50 12.33 4.37
N ALA A 176 9.55 12.63 3.58
CA ALA A 176 9.93 11.82 2.43
C ALA A 176 10.32 10.38 2.81
N ALA A 177 11.13 10.20 3.84
CA ALA A 177 11.52 8.89 4.35
C ALA A 177 10.31 8.08 4.87
N ARG A 178 9.37 8.74 5.58
CA ARG A 178 8.13 8.11 6.05
C ARG A 178 7.24 7.69 4.87
N TRP A 179 7.16 8.46 3.79
CA TRP A 179 6.45 8.06 2.57
C TRP A 179 7.10 6.84 1.90
N VAL A 180 8.43 6.87 1.66
CA VAL A 180 9.18 5.75 1.06
C VAL A 180 9.00 4.44 1.83
N VAL A 181 8.92 4.49 3.18
CA VAL A 181 8.68 3.28 3.99
C VAL A 181 7.20 2.86 3.97
N ARG A 182 6.24 3.79 4.13
CA ARG A 182 4.80 3.47 4.14
C ARG A 182 4.31 2.86 2.83
N SER A 183 4.84 3.29 1.68
CA SER A 183 4.48 2.74 0.37
C SER A 183 4.94 1.29 0.15
N LEU A 184 5.78 0.75 1.04
CA LEU A 184 6.14 -0.67 1.08
C LEU A 184 5.24 -1.46 2.04
N GLY A 185 4.86 -0.87 3.17
CA GLY A 185 3.97 -1.50 4.16
C GLY A 185 2.57 -1.77 3.61
N ALA A 186 1.99 -0.75 2.97
CA ALA A 186 0.70 -0.85 2.28
C ALA A 186 0.69 -1.89 1.14
N ALA A 187 1.85 -2.33 0.65
CA ALA A 187 1.96 -3.38 -0.37
C ALA A 187 1.72 -4.79 0.20
N CYS A 188 1.78 -5.00 1.52
CA CYS A 188 1.32 -6.22 2.16
C CYS A 188 -0.21 -6.18 2.40
N ALA A 189 -0.72 -5.08 2.98
CA ALA A 189 -2.16 -4.92 3.26
C ALA A 189 -3.03 -4.93 1.99
N LEU A 190 -2.53 -4.42 0.86
CA LEU A 190 -3.23 -4.47 -0.43
C LEU A 190 -3.36 -5.90 -1.03
N ALA A 191 -2.71 -6.91 -0.45
CA ALA A 191 -2.98 -8.32 -0.77
C ALA A 191 -4.05 -8.97 0.12
N ALA A 192 -4.50 -8.26 1.16
CA ALA A 192 -5.41 -8.72 2.20
C ALA A 192 -6.84 -8.15 2.05
N LEU A 193 -7.31 -8.01 0.79
CA LEU A 193 -8.64 -7.49 0.42
C LEU A 193 -9.07 -6.21 1.19
N GLY A 194 -8.12 -5.29 1.40
CA GLY A 194 -8.33 -4.06 2.16
C GLY A 194 -8.52 -2.81 1.29
N ALA A 195 -9.77 -2.42 1.05
CA ALA A 195 -10.11 -1.03 0.74
C ALA A 195 -10.67 -0.33 2.00
N GLY A 196 -10.27 0.92 2.23
CA GLY A 196 -10.71 1.70 3.39
C GLY A 196 -10.34 3.18 3.32
N ALA A 197 -11.26 4.02 3.77
CA ALA A 197 -11.11 5.47 3.88
C ALA A 197 -11.40 5.96 5.32
N ALA A 198 -11.50 7.28 5.51
CA ALA A 198 -11.83 7.99 6.75
C ALA A 198 -12.64 9.26 6.38
N SER A 199 -13.37 9.96 7.26
CA SER A 199 -13.36 10.06 8.74
C SER A 199 -14.65 10.75 9.26
N ALA A 200 -15.07 10.50 10.52
CA ALA A 200 -16.20 11.13 11.26
C ALA A 200 -17.60 10.52 10.95
N GLU A 201 -18.49 10.09 11.87
CA GLU A 201 -18.58 10.03 13.37
C GLU A 201 -18.86 11.39 14.04
N PRO A 202 -19.74 11.58 15.08
CA PRO A 202 -20.46 10.67 16.01
C PRO A 202 -22.03 10.71 15.83
N ALA A 203 -23.02 10.65 16.76
CA ALA A 203 -23.22 10.49 18.24
C ALA A 203 -24.68 10.06 18.61
N GLY A 204 -24.96 9.67 19.88
CA GLY A 204 -26.26 9.76 20.61
C GLY A 204 -27.42 8.77 20.31
N THR A 205 -27.93 8.00 21.31
CA THR A 205 -29.16 7.13 21.23
C THR A 205 -29.49 6.47 22.60
N PRO A 206 -30.72 5.96 22.90
CA PRO A 206 -30.92 4.48 22.86
C PRO A 206 -32.37 3.90 22.71
N ARG A 207 -32.53 2.86 21.87
CA ARG A 207 -33.21 1.56 22.13
C ARG A 207 -32.85 0.62 20.96
N LEU A 208 -32.44 -0.64 21.20
CA LEU A 208 -31.74 -1.46 20.19
C LEU A 208 -32.64 -2.04 19.07
N ARG A 209 -32.80 -1.30 17.97
CA ARG A 209 -32.52 -1.83 16.62
C ARG A 209 -30.97 -1.89 16.46
N LEU A 210 -30.35 -1.56 15.32
CA LEU A 210 -28.96 -1.00 15.34
C LEU A 210 -28.90 0.43 15.97
N SER A 211 -29.64 0.70 17.06
CA SER A 211 -29.95 2.06 17.59
C SER A 211 -29.90 2.21 19.12
N SER A 212 -29.03 1.46 19.79
CA SER A 212 -28.33 1.98 20.99
C SER A 212 -26.83 1.79 20.79
N PRO A 213 -25.97 2.64 21.41
CA PRO A 213 -24.52 2.49 21.37
C PRO A 213 -23.97 1.28 22.16
N THR A 214 -24.84 0.40 22.67
CA THR A 214 -24.51 -0.78 23.49
C THR A 214 -24.21 -2.05 22.70
N LEU A 215 -24.21 -2.00 21.36
CA LEU A 215 -23.81 -3.15 20.53
C LEU A 215 -22.34 -3.53 20.76
N ALA A 216 -22.17 -4.55 21.58
CA ALA A 216 -21.59 -5.83 21.19
C ALA A 216 -20.75 -5.84 19.89
N ASP A 217 -19.50 -6.30 19.99
CA ASP A 217 -18.70 -6.65 18.80
C ASP A 217 -19.40 -7.77 18.01
N PRO A 218 -19.30 -7.83 16.66
CA PRO A 218 -19.90 -8.91 15.86
C PRO A 218 -19.53 -10.32 16.33
N SER A 219 -18.39 -10.52 17.01
CA SER A 219 -18.06 -11.83 17.61
C SER A 219 -19.02 -12.29 18.72
N GLN A 220 -19.84 -11.39 19.26
CA GLN A 220 -20.88 -11.66 20.27
C GLN A 220 -22.26 -11.90 19.62
N LEU A 221 -22.41 -11.63 18.32
CA LEU A 221 -23.59 -11.97 17.52
C LEU A 221 -23.49 -13.37 16.90
N LEU A 222 -22.32 -14.00 16.96
CA LEU A 222 -22.08 -15.36 16.49
C LEU A 222 -22.67 -16.40 17.44
N GLY A 223 -23.68 -17.11 16.97
CA GLY A 223 -24.22 -18.31 17.60
C GLY A 223 -23.49 -19.58 17.16
N GLN A 224 -24.19 -20.72 17.23
CA GLN A 224 -23.65 -22.04 16.87
C GLN A 224 -23.49 -22.22 15.35
N ALA A 225 -22.69 -23.23 14.96
CA ALA A 225 -22.70 -23.71 13.58
C ALA A 225 -24.02 -24.41 13.27
N LEU A 226 -24.60 -24.09 12.11
CA LEU A 226 -25.87 -24.64 11.64
C LEU A 226 -25.65 -25.84 10.70
N PRO A 227 -26.60 -26.79 10.62
CA PRO A 227 -26.57 -27.83 9.59
C PRO A 227 -26.81 -27.23 8.20
N ASP A 228 -26.38 -27.96 7.18
CA ASP A 228 -26.61 -27.62 5.78
C ASP A 228 -28.12 -27.77 5.46
N SER A 229 -28.71 -26.78 4.76
CA SER A 229 -30.16 -26.69 4.52
C SER A 229 -30.48 -26.41 3.05
N PRO A 230 -31.52 -27.03 2.45
CA PRO A 230 -31.96 -26.73 1.09
C PRO A 230 -32.59 -25.32 0.96
N ALA A 231 -32.88 -24.64 2.07
CA ALA A 231 -33.33 -23.25 2.07
C ALA A 231 -32.18 -22.24 1.86
N TYR A 232 -30.92 -22.68 1.97
CA TYR A 232 -29.77 -21.81 1.70
C TYR A 232 -29.53 -21.68 0.19
N ALA A 233 -29.11 -20.49 -0.23
CA ALA A 233 -28.76 -20.18 -1.61
C ALA A 233 -27.65 -21.12 -2.12
N ARG A 234 -27.82 -21.65 -3.33
CA ARG A 234 -26.79 -22.46 -4.00
C ARG A 234 -25.63 -21.56 -4.39
N VAL A 235 -24.43 -21.89 -3.89
CA VAL A 235 -23.24 -21.03 -4.00
C VAL A 235 -22.02 -21.77 -4.59
N PRO A 236 -21.18 -21.07 -5.40
CA PRO A 236 -19.94 -21.61 -5.98
C PRO A 236 -18.89 -22.12 -5.00
N TRP A 237 -18.88 -21.59 -3.77
CA TRP A 237 -17.98 -22.02 -2.70
C TRP A 237 -18.62 -23.17 -1.94
N GLN A 238 -17.82 -24.18 -1.56
CA GLN A 238 -18.30 -25.31 -0.77
C GLN A 238 -17.88 -25.11 0.69
N PRO A 239 -18.70 -24.49 1.56
CA PRO A 239 -18.37 -24.35 2.97
C PRO A 239 -18.17 -25.73 3.63
N PRO A 240 -17.08 -25.98 4.39
CA PRO A 240 -15.95 -25.09 4.64
C PRO A 240 -14.89 -25.13 3.52
N GLU A 241 -14.71 -24.02 2.82
CA GLU A 241 -13.68 -23.82 1.77
C GLU A 241 -12.47 -23.09 2.35
N PHE A 242 -11.25 -23.52 2.05
CA PHE A 242 -10.00 -22.86 2.48
C PHE A 242 -9.04 -22.70 1.31
N LEU A 243 -8.59 -21.47 1.09
CA LEU A 243 -7.69 -21.05 0.01
C LEU A 243 -6.49 -20.32 0.61
N GLU A 244 -5.28 -20.79 0.34
CA GLU A 244 -4.04 -20.18 0.83
C GLU A 244 -3.30 -19.50 -0.32
N TYR A 245 -2.76 -18.30 -0.09
CA TYR A 245 -2.11 -17.47 -1.09
C TYR A 245 -0.70 -17.07 -0.66
N GLU A 246 0.25 -17.24 -1.57
CA GLU A 246 1.55 -16.60 -1.45
C GLU A 246 1.43 -15.13 -1.90
N VAL A 247 1.81 -14.18 -1.03
CA VAL A 247 1.82 -12.75 -1.35
C VAL A 247 3.21 -12.33 -1.80
N LYS A 248 3.32 -11.92 -3.06
CA LYS A 248 4.55 -11.42 -3.69
C LYS A 248 4.46 -9.95 -4.04
N TRP A 249 5.55 -9.21 -3.76
CA TRP A 249 5.80 -7.89 -4.33
C TRP A 249 6.84 -8.01 -5.45
N GLY A 250 6.36 -7.97 -6.70
CA GLY A 250 7.11 -8.29 -7.90
C GLY A 250 7.57 -9.76 -7.96
N ILE A 251 8.66 -10.09 -7.24
CA ILE A 251 9.17 -11.48 -7.12
C ILE A 251 9.49 -11.87 -5.67
N LEU A 252 9.45 -10.91 -4.74
CA LEU A 252 9.80 -11.13 -3.34
C LEU A 252 8.55 -11.62 -2.61
N ALA A 253 8.60 -12.79 -1.99
CA ALA A 253 7.56 -13.20 -1.05
C ALA A 253 7.58 -12.26 0.17
N VAL A 254 6.52 -11.47 0.35
CA VAL A 254 6.37 -10.48 1.43
C VAL A 254 5.39 -10.92 2.51
N GLY A 255 4.56 -11.94 2.23
CA GLY A 255 3.64 -12.54 3.19
C GLY A 255 2.89 -13.74 2.64
N THR A 256 1.96 -14.25 3.43
CA THR A 256 0.88 -15.13 3.01
C THR A 256 -0.46 -14.50 3.39
N SER A 257 -1.52 -14.91 2.71
CA SER A 257 -2.89 -14.63 3.11
C SER A 257 -3.70 -15.90 2.95
N ASN A 258 -4.78 -16.04 3.71
CA ASN A 258 -5.79 -17.06 3.46
C ASN A 258 -7.14 -16.41 3.22
N LEU A 259 -8.01 -17.17 2.56
CA LEU A 259 -9.43 -16.88 2.42
C LEU A 259 -10.18 -18.16 2.77
N GLN A 260 -11.10 -18.06 3.71
CA GLN A 260 -11.83 -19.20 4.25
C GLN A 260 -13.32 -18.89 4.39
N THR A 261 -14.18 -19.78 3.90
CA THR A 261 -15.56 -19.87 4.38
C THR A 261 -15.62 -20.92 5.50
N LYS A 262 -16.25 -20.59 6.62
CA LYS A 262 -16.56 -21.56 7.69
C LYS A 262 -17.74 -22.45 7.26
N ARG A 263 -18.31 -23.22 8.18
CA ARG A 263 -19.70 -23.73 8.02
C ARG A 263 -20.67 -22.54 8.11
N VAL A 264 -21.93 -22.75 7.73
CA VAL A 264 -22.99 -21.78 8.07
C VAL A 264 -23.08 -21.67 9.61
N VAL A 265 -23.29 -20.46 10.10
CA VAL A 265 -23.45 -20.14 11.53
C VAL A 265 -24.75 -19.37 11.74
N ASP A 266 -25.26 -19.40 12.96
CA ASP A 266 -26.22 -18.37 13.38
C ASP A 266 -25.48 -17.03 13.59
N PHE A 267 -26.06 -15.96 13.06
CA PHE A 267 -25.59 -14.58 13.25
C PHE A 267 -26.78 -13.70 13.63
N ASN A 268 -26.96 -13.43 14.92
CA ASN A 268 -28.09 -12.69 15.48
C ASN A 268 -29.47 -13.22 15.00
N GLY A 269 -29.67 -14.54 15.02
CA GLY A 269 -30.91 -15.20 14.55
C GLY A 269 -30.98 -15.40 13.03
N THR A 270 -29.97 -14.99 12.27
CA THR A 270 -29.91 -15.11 10.80
C THR A 270 -28.86 -16.14 10.39
N PRO A 271 -29.21 -17.22 9.66
CA PRO A 271 -28.23 -18.15 9.10
C PRO A 271 -27.27 -17.43 8.14
N ALA A 272 -25.96 -17.55 8.38
CA ALA A 272 -24.94 -16.80 7.65
C ALA A 272 -23.73 -17.64 7.21
N PHE A 273 -23.25 -17.40 5.99
CA PHE A 273 -21.90 -17.78 5.58
C PHE A 273 -20.88 -16.87 6.26
N HIS A 274 -20.15 -17.37 7.26
CA HIS A 274 -19.02 -16.64 7.86
C HIS A 274 -17.76 -16.82 6.99
N ILE A 275 -17.27 -15.71 6.45
CA ILE A 275 -16.05 -15.63 5.65
C ILE A 275 -14.97 -14.94 6.49
N VAL A 276 -13.76 -15.51 6.51
CA VAL A 276 -12.59 -14.97 7.19
C VAL A 276 -11.43 -14.91 6.20
N SER A 277 -10.71 -13.80 6.17
CA SER A 277 -9.45 -13.66 5.46
C SER A 277 -8.38 -13.11 6.39
N GLU A 278 -7.35 -13.91 6.66
CA GLU A 278 -6.18 -13.47 7.41
C GLU A 278 -5.05 -13.07 6.43
N ALA A 279 -4.19 -12.13 6.85
CA ALA A 279 -2.92 -11.86 6.17
C ALA A 279 -1.77 -11.66 7.15
N LYS A 280 -0.62 -12.27 6.81
CA LYS A 280 0.55 -12.39 7.68
C LYS A 280 1.81 -12.07 6.89
N SER A 281 2.64 -11.16 7.39
CA SER A 281 3.95 -10.84 6.80
C SER A 281 4.89 -12.04 6.84
N SER A 282 5.74 -12.18 5.82
CA SER A 282 6.76 -13.23 5.77
C SER A 282 7.81 -12.98 6.87
N PRO A 283 8.51 -14.01 7.38
CA PRO A 283 9.52 -13.83 8.43
C PRO A 283 10.61 -12.79 8.11
N PHE A 284 10.87 -12.56 6.82
CA PHE A 284 11.75 -11.48 6.35
C PHE A 284 11.14 -10.08 6.59
N CYS A 285 9.88 -9.88 6.20
CA CYS A 285 9.16 -8.61 6.38
C CYS A 285 8.81 -8.34 7.84
N ASP A 286 8.49 -9.38 8.61
CA ASP A 286 8.01 -9.31 9.99
C ASP A 286 8.92 -8.49 10.91
N ARG A 287 10.24 -8.59 10.69
CA ARG A 287 11.28 -7.93 11.48
C ARG A 287 11.29 -6.41 11.33
N PHE A 288 10.63 -5.83 10.33
CA PHE A 288 10.61 -4.38 10.09
C PHE A 288 9.23 -3.78 9.76
N TYR A 289 8.26 -4.60 9.34
CA TYR A 289 6.86 -4.22 9.18
C TYR A 289 5.97 -5.48 9.36
N PRO A 290 5.69 -5.89 10.62
CA PRO A 290 4.79 -7.00 10.88
C PRO A 290 3.36 -6.65 10.47
N VAL A 291 2.68 -7.61 9.85
CA VAL A 291 1.29 -7.55 9.40
C VAL A 291 0.56 -8.73 10.03
N ARG A 292 -0.55 -8.47 10.74
CA ARG A 292 -1.41 -9.48 11.38
C ARG A 292 -2.87 -9.05 11.20
N ASP A 293 -3.30 -8.99 9.95
CA ASP A 293 -4.62 -8.49 9.58
C ASP A 293 -5.63 -9.65 9.55
N ILE A 294 -6.83 -9.41 10.08
CA ILE A 294 -7.97 -10.32 9.98
C ILE A 294 -9.17 -9.51 9.49
N ASN A 295 -9.74 -9.90 8.35
CA ASN A 295 -11.02 -9.39 7.86
C ASN A 295 -12.06 -10.50 7.97
N GLU A 296 -13.24 -10.17 8.46
CA GLU A 296 -14.39 -11.08 8.61
C GLU A 296 -15.60 -10.47 7.90
N SER A 297 -16.45 -11.31 7.32
CA SER A 297 -17.70 -10.91 6.68
C SER A 297 -18.75 -11.99 6.92
N TRP A 298 -20.00 -11.56 7.08
CA TRP A 298 -21.15 -12.44 7.26
C TRP A 298 -22.13 -12.18 6.13
N ILE A 299 -22.42 -13.19 5.32
CA ILE A 299 -23.42 -13.12 4.24
C ILE A 299 -24.63 -13.95 4.65
N ASP A 300 -25.82 -13.37 4.57
CA ASP A 300 -27.10 -14.08 4.70
C ASP A 300 -27.12 -15.32 3.79
N ALA A 301 -27.30 -16.49 4.39
CA ALA A 301 -27.25 -17.76 3.69
C ALA A 301 -28.42 -18.00 2.73
N VAL A 302 -29.50 -17.21 2.83
CA VAL A 302 -30.70 -17.28 1.98
C VAL A 302 -30.69 -16.15 0.94
N THR A 303 -30.50 -14.89 1.35
CA THR A 303 -30.62 -13.73 0.44
C THR A 303 -29.32 -13.34 -0.27
N LEU A 304 -28.18 -13.87 0.17
CA LEU A 304 -26.83 -13.47 -0.25
C LEU A 304 -26.48 -11.99 -0.03
N GLN A 305 -27.20 -11.28 0.84
CA GLN A 305 -26.87 -9.92 1.29
C GLN A 305 -25.81 -9.96 2.40
N SER A 306 -24.95 -8.94 2.50
CA SER A 306 -24.03 -8.81 3.63
C SER A 306 -24.82 -8.43 4.90
N LEU A 307 -24.60 -9.13 6.00
CA LEU A 307 -25.12 -8.77 7.33
C LEU A 307 -24.14 -7.85 8.08
N GLY A 308 -22.86 -7.87 7.69
CA GLY A 308 -21.83 -7.01 8.25
C GLY A 308 -20.41 -7.47 7.92
N TYR A 309 -19.44 -6.68 8.37
CA TYR A 309 -18.01 -7.00 8.31
C TYR A 309 -17.26 -6.57 9.56
N SER A 310 -16.10 -7.20 9.81
CA SER A 310 -15.10 -6.76 10.79
C SER A 310 -13.71 -6.70 10.15
N LYS A 311 -12.87 -5.77 10.59
CA LYS A 311 -11.49 -5.55 10.11
C LYS A 311 -10.61 -5.27 11.33
N LYS A 312 -9.73 -6.21 11.64
CA LYS A 312 -8.77 -6.14 12.77
C LYS A 312 -7.37 -6.02 12.18
N LEU A 313 -6.92 -4.78 11.96
CA LEU A 313 -5.70 -4.45 11.21
C LEU A 313 -4.52 -4.16 12.15
N ARG A 314 -3.35 -4.73 11.87
CA ARG A 314 -2.14 -4.68 12.70
C ARG A 314 -0.90 -4.61 11.81
N GLU A 315 -0.59 -3.40 11.34
CA GLU A 315 0.46 -3.13 10.34
C GLU A 315 1.62 -2.30 10.93
N GLY A 316 2.56 -2.94 11.61
CA GLY A 316 3.76 -2.33 12.17
C GLY A 316 3.49 -1.32 13.29
N ALA A 317 3.15 -0.08 12.92
CA ALA A 317 2.72 0.99 13.84
C ALA A 317 1.30 1.50 13.54
N PHE A 318 0.64 0.98 12.52
CA PHE A 318 -0.77 1.22 12.24
C PHE A 318 -1.63 0.12 12.88
N PHE A 319 -2.77 0.54 13.42
CA PHE A 319 -3.74 -0.28 14.12
C PHE A 319 -5.10 0.30 13.79
N ARG A 320 -6.07 -0.55 13.48
CA ARG A 320 -7.49 -0.19 13.40
C ARG A 320 -8.30 -1.44 13.64
N ASP A 321 -9.16 -1.41 14.64
CA ASP A 321 -10.30 -2.32 14.69
C ASP A 321 -11.52 -1.56 14.17
N GLU A 322 -12.25 -2.15 13.23
CA GLU A 322 -13.47 -1.58 12.67
C GLU A 322 -14.49 -2.69 12.46
N TRP A 323 -15.76 -2.41 12.68
CA TRP A 323 -16.83 -3.25 12.16
C TRP A 323 -18.00 -2.40 11.66
N VAL A 324 -18.80 -3.01 10.79
CA VAL A 324 -20.07 -2.48 10.28
C VAL A 324 -21.10 -3.61 10.30
N LEU A 325 -22.33 -3.29 10.70
CA LEU A 325 -23.50 -4.17 10.70
C LEU A 325 -24.62 -3.50 9.90
N TYR A 326 -25.49 -4.29 9.27
CA TYR A 326 -26.59 -3.82 8.43
C TYR A 326 -27.97 -4.16 9.02
N ASP A 327 -28.82 -3.14 9.10
CA ASP A 327 -30.20 -3.15 9.60
C ASP A 327 -31.12 -2.98 8.38
N TYR A 328 -31.48 -4.10 7.74
CA TYR A 328 -32.34 -4.08 6.56
C TYR A 328 -33.78 -3.62 6.84
N PRO A 329 -34.42 -3.96 7.99
CA PRO A 329 -35.71 -3.39 8.38
C PRO A 329 -35.70 -1.85 8.47
N ASP A 330 -34.68 -1.27 9.11
CA ASP A 330 -34.53 0.20 9.20
C ASP A 330 -33.82 0.84 8.00
N LYS A 331 -33.37 0.04 7.02
CA LYS A 331 -32.54 0.45 5.88
C LYS A 331 -31.33 1.32 6.27
N ARG A 332 -30.55 0.89 7.27
CA ARG A 332 -29.36 1.62 7.73
C ARG A 332 -28.21 0.71 8.19
N PHE A 333 -27.02 1.27 8.34
CA PHE A 333 -25.85 0.60 8.93
C PHE A 333 -25.50 1.22 10.29
N LEU A 334 -24.85 0.43 11.15
CA LEU A 334 -24.11 0.93 12.33
C LEU A 334 -22.67 0.43 12.24
N ALA A 335 -21.73 1.29 12.61
CA ALA A 335 -20.32 1.01 12.58
C ALA A 335 -19.63 1.45 13.87
N LYS A 336 -18.58 0.72 14.24
CA LYS A 336 -17.63 1.10 15.30
C LYS A 336 -16.22 1.17 14.72
N THR A 337 -15.38 2.06 15.22
CA THR A 337 -13.95 2.09 14.92
C THR A 337 -13.17 2.36 16.20
N THR A 338 -12.21 1.49 16.53
CA THR A 338 -11.39 1.54 17.75
C THR A 338 -9.92 1.70 17.37
N ASN A 339 -9.21 2.59 18.06
CA ASN A 339 -7.78 2.84 17.85
C ASN A 339 -6.90 2.03 18.83
N LYS A 340 -5.57 2.10 18.66
CA LYS A 340 -4.60 1.35 19.48
C LYS A 340 -4.63 1.66 20.98
N ASP A 341 -5.22 2.79 21.36
CA ASP A 341 -5.29 3.29 22.75
C ASP A 341 -6.65 2.97 23.39
N GLY A 342 -7.44 2.08 22.77
CA GLY A 342 -8.76 1.64 23.25
C GLY A 342 -9.90 2.64 23.02
N GLN A 343 -9.59 3.84 22.53
CA GLN A 343 -10.60 4.86 22.22
C GLN A 343 -11.40 4.44 20.99
N PHE A 344 -12.71 4.63 21.02
CA PHE A 344 -13.61 4.23 19.94
C PHE A 344 -14.58 5.35 19.51
N SER A 345 -14.99 5.31 18.25
CA SER A 345 -16.05 6.12 17.68
C SER A 345 -17.14 5.23 17.06
N TYR A 346 -18.37 5.75 17.02
CA TYR A 346 -19.49 5.14 16.33
C TYR A 346 -19.92 6.01 15.15
N ALA A 347 -20.42 5.38 14.09
CA ALA A 347 -21.05 6.03 12.93
C ALA A 347 -22.26 5.22 12.46
N ASN A 348 -23.22 5.87 11.82
CA ASN A 348 -24.39 5.23 11.21
C ASN A 348 -24.82 6.00 9.96
N GLY A 349 -25.71 5.42 9.16
CA GLY A 349 -26.27 6.07 7.97
C GLY A 349 -27.16 5.10 7.17
N ALA A 350 -27.91 5.63 6.20
CA ALA A 350 -28.81 4.81 5.38
C ALA A 350 -28.07 3.82 4.45
N ILE A 351 -28.75 2.74 4.03
CA ILE A 351 -28.37 1.85 2.92
C ILE A 351 -29.51 1.79 1.90
N PRO A 352 -29.24 1.66 0.57
CA PRO A 352 -30.26 1.76 -0.47
C PRO A 352 -31.23 0.57 -0.52
N GLY A 353 -30.81 -0.57 0.03
CA GLY A 353 -31.44 -1.88 -0.09
C GLY A 353 -30.43 -2.94 0.34
N GLY A 354 -30.49 -4.13 -0.24
CA GLY A 354 -29.47 -5.17 -0.06
C GLY A 354 -28.10 -4.69 -0.51
N VAL A 355 -27.08 -4.79 0.36
CA VAL A 355 -25.71 -4.35 0.06
C VAL A 355 -24.68 -5.47 0.25
N GLN A 356 -23.51 -5.29 -0.34
CA GLN A 356 -22.31 -6.07 -0.06
C GLN A 356 -21.29 -5.22 0.73
N ASP A 357 -20.30 -5.88 1.31
CA ASP A 357 -19.02 -5.28 1.72
C ASP A 357 -17.91 -5.72 0.76
N ILE A 358 -16.66 -5.27 0.97
CA ILE A 358 -15.53 -5.62 0.09
C ILE A 358 -15.32 -7.14 -0.02
N LEU A 359 -15.37 -7.87 1.11
CA LEU A 359 -15.08 -9.29 1.16
C LEU A 359 -16.26 -10.11 0.64
N SER A 360 -17.49 -9.76 1.02
CA SER A 360 -18.70 -10.42 0.49
C SER A 360 -18.93 -10.13 -1.00
N SER A 361 -18.57 -8.94 -1.51
CA SER A 361 -18.69 -8.64 -2.95
C SER A 361 -17.89 -9.61 -3.82
N LEU A 362 -16.71 -10.06 -3.38
CA LEU A 362 -15.94 -11.09 -4.09
C LEU A 362 -16.69 -12.42 -4.19
N PHE A 363 -17.48 -12.79 -3.18
CA PHE A 363 -18.28 -14.01 -3.17
C PHE A 363 -19.57 -13.82 -3.97
N PHE A 364 -20.25 -12.68 -3.83
CA PHE A 364 -21.41 -12.31 -4.65
C PHE A 364 -21.08 -12.31 -6.16
N VAL A 365 -19.87 -11.89 -6.55
CA VAL A 365 -19.38 -11.98 -7.95
C VAL A 365 -19.18 -13.42 -8.40
N ARG A 366 -18.76 -14.34 -7.51
CA ARG A 366 -18.69 -15.77 -7.85
C ARG A 366 -20.09 -16.30 -8.20
N SER A 367 -21.16 -15.85 -7.55
CA SER A 367 -22.53 -16.31 -7.89
C SER A 367 -23.14 -15.65 -9.14
N LYS A 368 -22.35 -14.93 -9.94
CA LYS A 368 -22.78 -14.36 -11.24
C LYS A 368 -22.14 -15.09 -12.43
N GLU A 369 -22.78 -14.92 -13.58
CA GLU A 369 -22.21 -15.29 -14.87
C GLU A 369 -21.10 -14.30 -15.25
N LEU A 370 -19.96 -14.82 -15.73
CA LEU A 370 -18.76 -14.03 -16.02
C LEU A 370 -18.49 -13.99 -17.53
N THR A 371 -19.41 -13.35 -18.25
CA THR A 371 -19.39 -13.23 -19.72
C THR A 371 -18.50 -12.08 -20.17
N VAL A 372 -17.48 -12.39 -20.97
CA VAL A 372 -16.44 -11.42 -21.37
C VAL A 372 -17.05 -10.24 -22.11
N GLY A 373 -16.71 -9.02 -21.67
CA GLY A 373 -17.28 -7.76 -22.15
C GLY A 373 -18.43 -7.22 -21.28
N SER A 374 -18.99 -8.00 -20.35
CA SER A 374 -20.04 -7.50 -19.44
C SER A 374 -19.49 -6.65 -18.29
N GLU A 375 -20.37 -5.84 -17.72
CA GLU A 375 -20.17 -5.16 -16.44
C GLU A 375 -21.16 -5.73 -15.41
N ILE A 376 -20.68 -6.06 -14.22
CA ILE A 376 -21.50 -6.38 -13.05
C ILE A 376 -21.46 -5.18 -12.11
N ILE A 377 -22.63 -4.67 -11.71
CA ILE A 377 -22.75 -3.63 -10.69
C ILE A 377 -23.12 -4.29 -9.36
N VAL A 378 -22.45 -3.87 -8.29
CA VAL A 378 -22.70 -4.33 -6.92
C VAL A 378 -22.81 -3.10 -6.01
N ASP A 379 -23.94 -2.93 -5.33
CA ASP A 379 -24.07 -1.89 -4.31
C ASP A 379 -23.25 -2.28 -3.08
N VAL A 380 -22.19 -1.52 -2.80
CA VAL A 380 -21.28 -1.77 -1.68
C VAL A 380 -21.47 -0.70 -0.62
N ASN A 381 -21.51 -1.12 0.65
CA ASN A 381 -21.36 -0.23 1.78
C ASN A 381 -20.03 -0.48 2.51
N THR A 382 -19.32 0.61 2.81
CA THR A 382 -18.20 0.62 3.78
C THR A 382 -18.25 1.87 4.65
N LYS A 383 -19.34 2.01 5.42
CA LYS A 383 -19.78 3.25 6.12
C LYS A 383 -20.19 4.40 5.18
N GLN A 384 -20.31 4.10 3.90
CA GLN A 384 -20.79 4.95 2.81
C GLN A 384 -21.24 4.00 1.69
N ASN A 385 -22.35 4.30 1.01
CA ASN A 385 -22.83 3.53 -0.14
C ASN A 385 -22.13 3.99 -1.42
N TRP A 386 -21.75 3.05 -2.29
CA TRP A 386 -21.17 3.34 -3.59
C TRP A 386 -21.33 2.15 -4.57
N PRO A 387 -21.57 2.41 -5.87
CA PRO A 387 -21.66 1.35 -6.87
C PRO A 387 -20.26 0.84 -7.24
N LEU A 388 -19.97 -0.41 -6.89
CA LEU A 388 -18.81 -1.13 -7.38
C LEU A 388 -19.13 -1.69 -8.77
N VAL A 389 -18.40 -1.23 -9.79
CA VAL A 389 -18.54 -1.76 -11.16
C VAL A 389 -17.39 -2.72 -11.45
N ILE A 390 -17.71 -3.88 -11.99
CA ILE A 390 -16.77 -5.00 -12.17
C ILE A 390 -16.81 -5.43 -13.63
N LYS A 391 -15.75 -5.10 -14.37
CA LYS A 391 -15.60 -5.48 -15.78
C LYS A 391 -15.14 -6.92 -15.91
N VAL A 392 -15.80 -7.71 -16.74
CA VAL A 392 -15.32 -9.03 -17.15
C VAL A 392 -14.42 -8.86 -18.38
N VAL A 393 -13.10 -8.84 -18.16
CA VAL A 393 -12.13 -8.31 -19.13
C VAL A 393 -11.77 -9.33 -20.22
N ARG A 394 -11.43 -10.57 -19.84
CA ARG A 394 -11.01 -11.63 -20.77
C ARG A 394 -10.95 -13.00 -20.12
N LYS A 395 -10.87 -14.06 -20.92
CA LYS A 395 -10.47 -15.41 -20.49
C LYS A 395 -8.97 -15.63 -20.79
N LYS A 396 -8.26 -16.32 -19.89
CA LYS A 396 -6.83 -16.68 -20.04
C LYS A 396 -6.50 -17.92 -19.21
N THR A 397 -5.54 -18.74 -19.64
CA THR A 397 -4.93 -19.76 -18.76
C THR A 397 -3.83 -19.13 -17.90
N LEU A 398 -3.90 -19.36 -16.59
CA LEU A 398 -2.86 -18.99 -15.62
C LEU A 398 -2.23 -20.22 -14.97
N GLU A 399 -0.99 -20.05 -14.53
CA GLU A 399 -0.24 -21.04 -13.76
C GLU A 399 0.22 -20.37 -12.46
N VAL A 400 -0.05 -21.03 -11.34
CA VAL A 400 0.23 -20.59 -9.96
C VAL A 400 0.69 -21.80 -9.13
N PRO A 401 1.22 -21.66 -7.91
CA PRO A 401 1.72 -22.81 -7.17
C PRO A 401 0.66 -23.89 -6.85
N ALA A 402 -0.64 -23.54 -6.81
CA ALA A 402 -1.74 -24.50 -6.70
C ALA A 402 -2.09 -25.25 -8.01
N GLY A 403 -1.45 -24.94 -9.14
CA GLY A 403 -1.68 -25.59 -10.44
C GLY A 403 -1.97 -24.64 -11.60
N ARG A 404 -2.48 -25.22 -12.69
CA ARG A 404 -2.77 -24.53 -13.96
C ARG A 404 -4.27 -24.49 -14.20
N PHE A 405 -4.82 -23.29 -14.38
CA PHE A 405 -6.26 -23.04 -14.42
C PHE A 405 -6.64 -22.22 -15.64
N ARG A 406 -7.78 -22.54 -16.27
CA ARG A 406 -8.50 -21.60 -17.15
C ARG A 406 -9.19 -20.58 -16.23
N THR A 407 -9.00 -19.29 -16.48
CA THR A 407 -9.54 -18.22 -15.63
C THR A 407 -10.22 -17.11 -16.43
N VAL A 408 -11.14 -16.42 -15.76
CA VAL A 408 -11.73 -15.15 -16.19
C VAL A 408 -11.08 -14.02 -15.39
N GLU A 409 -10.60 -12.99 -16.08
CA GLU A 409 -10.03 -11.77 -15.50
C GLU A 409 -11.13 -10.75 -15.26
N VAL A 410 -11.30 -10.29 -14.02
CA VAL A 410 -12.24 -9.21 -13.66
C VAL A 410 -11.51 -8.01 -13.06
N GLU A 411 -11.93 -6.80 -13.45
CA GLU A 411 -11.40 -5.52 -12.95
C GLU A 411 -12.49 -4.73 -12.21
N PRO A 412 -12.46 -4.69 -10.86
CA PRO A 412 -13.28 -3.78 -10.04
C PRO A 412 -12.80 -2.32 -10.12
N PHE A 413 -13.75 -1.37 -10.25
CA PHE A 413 -13.51 0.08 -10.23
C PHE A 413 -14.74 0.86 -9.70
N LEU A 414 -14.52 2.11 -9.28
CA LEU A 414 -15.58 3.04 -8.88
C LEU A 414 -16.16 3.76 -10.10
N ARG A 415 -17.48 3.93 -10.13
CA ARG A 415 -18.18 4.77 -11.11
C ARG A 415 -18.52 6.14 -10.52
N ASP A 416 -17.57 7.07 -10.62
CA ASP A 416 -17.84 8.50 -10.45
C ASP A 416 -18.40 9.08 -11.75
N GLU A 417 -19.39 9.96 -11.65
CA GLU A 417 -19.88 10.73 -12.79
C GLU A 417 -19.04 12.00 -13.01
N GLY A 418 -18.73 12.31 -14.28
CA GLY A 418 -18.15 13.60 -14.68
C GLY A 418 -16.63 13.79 -14.56
N ILE A 419 -15.85 12.82 -14.07
CA ILE A 419 -14.38 12.99 -13.89
C ILE A 419 -13.56 12.01 -14.75
N PHE A 420 -12.51 12.53 -15.38
CA PHE A 420 -11.51 11.75 -16.11
C PHE A 420 -10.90 10.65 -15.21
N ILE A 421 -11.09 9.38 -15.61
CA ILE A 421 -10.61 8.19 -14.90
C ILE A 421 -9.15 8.35 -14.46
N GLN A 422 -8.90 8.30 -13.14
CA GLN A 422 -7.54 8.30 -12.60
C GLN A 422 -6.82 6.99 -12.97
N LYS A 423 -6.10 7.00 -14.10
CA LYS A 423 -5.08 5.99 -14.43
C LYS A 423 -4.06 5.95 -13.29
N GLY A 424 -4.02 4.87 -12.51
CA GLY A 424 -3.10 4.78 -11.38
C GLY A 424 -2.96 3.42 -10.70
N LYS A 425 -4.06 2.69 -10.46
CA LYS A 425 -4.02 1.37 -9.79
C LYS A 425 -5.14 0.46 -10.28
N ARG A 426 -4.85 -0.49 -11.17
CA ARG A 426 -5.79 -1.58 -11.47
C ARG A 426 -5.67 -2.68 -10.41
N LEU A 427 -6.78 -3.01 -9.75
CA LEU A 427 -6.95 -4.31 -9.11
C LEU A 427 -7.49 -5.26 -10.18
N GLN A 428 -6.80 -6.38 -10.37
CA GLN A 428 -7.16 -7.44 -11.30
C GLN A 428 -7.33 -8.74 -10.50
N ILE A 429 -8.46 -9.42 -10.68
CA ILE A 429 -8.78 -10.68 -10.01
C ILE A 429 -8.99 -11.74 -11.08
N TRP A 430 -8.41 -12.93 -10.91
CA TRP A 430 -8.60 -14.05 -11.82
C TRP A 430 -9.36 -15.17 -11.10
N LEU A 431 -10.60 -15.38 -11.52
CA LEU A 431 -11.49 -16.44 -11.02
C LEU A 431 -11.41 -17.65 -11.96
N THR A 432 -11.57 -18.89 -11.50
CA THR A 432 -11.64 -20.05 -12.42
C THR A 432 -12.80 -19.95 -13.40
N ASP A 433 -12.58 -20.40 -14.64
CA ASP A 433 -13.57 -20.46 -15.71
C ASP A 433 -14.38 -21.77 -15.63
N ASP A 434 -14.99 -21.98 -14.45
CA ASP A 434 -15.79 -23.15 -14.05
C ASP A 434 -16.95 -22.72 -13.14
N ASP A 435 -17.68 -23.65 -12.54
CA ASP A 435 -18.78 -23.32 -11.62
C ASP A 435 -18.32 -22.74 -10.28
N ARG A 436 -17.13 -23.08 -9.80
CA ARG A 436 -16.62 -22.69 -8.47
C ARG A 436 -16.08 -21.27 -8.43
N LYS A 437 -15.57 -20.75 -9.55
CA LYS A 437 -15.00 -19.40 -9.71
C LYS A 437 -14.01 -19.07 -8.59
N LEU A 438 -13.11 -20.01 -8.28
CA LEU A 438 -12.07 -19.87 -7.27
C LEU A 438 -11.16 -18.70 -7.61
N PRO A 439 -10.87 -17.77 -6.69
CA PRO A 439 -9.83 -16.76 -6.91
C PRO A 439 -8.45 -17.44 -7.02
N VAL A 440 -7.93 -17.56 -8.24
CA VAL A 440 -6.63 -18.16 -8.56
C VAL A 440 -5.51 -17.15 -8.32
N ARG A 441 -5.78 -15.86 -8.58
CA ARG A 441 -4.81 -14.78 -8.42
C ARG A 441 -5.53 -13.46 -8.16
N MET A 442 -4.92 -12.61 -7.36
CA MET A 442 -5.27 -11.20 -7.19
C MET A 442 -4.00 -10.38 -7.40
N SER A 443 -4.03 -9.33 -8.23
CA SER A 443 -2.89 -8.43 -8.42
C SER A 443 -3.33 -6.99 -8.44
N VAL A 444 -2.54 -6.12 -7.81
CA VAL A 444 -2.79 -4.68 -7.83
C VAL A 444 -1.50 -3.92 -8.13
N GLU A 445 -1.61 -2.99 -9.07
CA GLU A 445 -0.56 -2.03 -9.37
C GLU A 445 -0.38 -1.08 -8.18
N VAL A 446 0.83 -1.02 -7.62
CA VAL A 446 1.20 -0.03 -6.60
C VAL A 446 2.32 0.87 -7.12
N ILE A 447 2.59 1.97 -6.41
CA ILE A 447 3.53 3.03 -6.81
C ILE A 447 4.97 2.51 -7.03
N PHE A 448 5.26 1.27 -6.60
CA PHE A 448 6.56 0.61 -6.68
C PHE A 448 6.48 -0.78 -7.37
N GLY A 449 5.62 -0.94 -8.38
CA GLY A 449 5.40 -2.20 -9.11
C GLY A 449 4.17 -2.97 -8.61
N ASN A 450 4.05 -4.26 -8.91
CA ASN A 450 2.81 -5.00 -8.64
C ASN A 450 2.90 -5.83 -7.35
N VAL A 451 1.82 -5.78 -6.57
CA VAL A 451 1.51 -6.77 -5.54
C VAL A 451 0.72 -7.89 -6.19
N THR A 452 0.98 -9.14 -5.83
CA THR A 452 0.29 -10.31 -6.36
C THR A 452 0.11 -11.35 -5.28
N ALA A 453 -1.13 -11.66 -4.91
CA ALA A 453 -1.49 -12.87 -4.18
C ALA A 453 -1.75 -13.97 -5.21
N SER A 454 -1.05 -15.10 -5.13
CA SER A 454 -1.22 -16.26 -6.03
C SER A 454 -1.63 -17.47 -5.23
N LEU A 455 -2.68 -18.17 -5.68
CA LEU A 455 -3.21 -19.35 -5.01
C LEU A 455 -2.13 -20.44 -4.91
N GLN A 456 -1.84 -20.83 -3.68
CA GLN A 456 -0.80 -21.78 -3.30
C GLN A 456 -1.38 -23.12 -2.85
N LYS A 457 -2.54 -23.10 -2.19
CA LYS A 457 -3.22 -24.32 -1.71
C LYS A 457 -4.74 -24.16 -1.75
N ILE A 458 -5.43 -25.26 -2.07
CA ILE A 458 -6.87 -25.42 -1.97
C ILE A 458 -7.13 -26.54 -0.96
N GLY A 459 -8.15 -26.41 -0.13
CA GLY A 459 -8.59 -27.49 0.77
C GLY A 459 -9.94 -27.22 1.42
N ARG A 460 -10.36 -28.16 2.26
CA ARG A 460 -11.32 -27.90 3.33
C ARG A 460 -10.55 -27.39 4.55
N SER A 461 -11.21 -26.67 5.46
CA SER A 461 -10.55 -26.02 6.62
C SER A 461 -9.55 -26.95 7.31
N PRO A 462 -8.33 -26.49 7.66
CA PRO A 462 -7.59 -27.17 8.72
C PRO A 462 -8.47 -27.18 9.98
N ALA A 463 -8.50 -28.32 10.68
CA ALA A 463 -8.99 -28.32 12.05
C ALA A 463 -8.09 -27.40 12.89
N ARG A 464 -8.67 -26.64 13.82
CA ARG A 464 -7.86 -25.94 14.82
C ARG A 464 -7.16 -27.01 15.67
N ARG A 465 -5.83 -26.89 15.76
CA ARG A 465 -5.06 -27.39 16.90
C ARG A 465 -5.15 -26.37 18.02
#